data_AF-K7MXM3-F1
#
_entry.id   AF-K7MXM3-F1
#
_cell.length_a   1.000
_cell.length_b   1.000
_cell.length_c   1.000
_cell.angle_alpha   90.00
_cell.angle_beta   90.00
_cell.angle_gamma   90.00
#
_symmetry.space_group_name_H-M   'P 1'
#
loop_
_entity.id
_entity.type
_entity.pdbx_description
1 polymer ?
#
loop_
_entity_poly.entity_id
_entity_poly.type
_entity_poly.pdbx_seq_one_letter_code
_entity_poly.pdbx_strand_id
1 'polypeptide(L)'
;MESNSKKRKATKDEGEKWKCVNRKGSAQLPVIIADNDTELGPQVAKELGPLARYVEYDVTVEAQVAEAVNVVMAHYGKLDIMYNNAGIPSPSVPPGIVDLDLNELDFVMKINKRGMIADIKHAARVMILVGLGSILCTSSISGDPCISLAPIPTPMVLAQIGKFYPGLTQEQIVGIVNGFGELEGAKCEDIDAAKAPLYLASDEAKFISGLNLIVDGGFTSFKSLTCHLQIKLFNPSY
;
A
#
# COMPACT_ATOMS: atom_id res chain seq x y z
N MET A 1 10.39 27.09 -39.12
CA MET A 1 11.24 25.96 -38.69
C MET A 1 10.55 25.31 -37.52
N GLU A 2 10.02 24.13 -37.77
CA GLU A 2 8.96 23.42 -37.05
C GLU A 2 9.35 22.88 -35.67
N SER A 3 8.30 22.72 -34.89
CA SER A 3 8.18 22.15 -33.55
C SER A 3 8.73 20.73 -33.41
N ASN A 4 9.26 20.42 -32.23
CA ASN A 4 9.35 19.04 -31.74
C ASN A 4 8.91 18.97 -30.28
N SER A 5 7.60 19.12 -30.06
CA SER A 5 6.94 18.72 -28.82
C SER A 5 6.75 17.20 -28.84
N LYS A 6 7.71 16.46 -28.27
CA LYS A 6 7.53 15.02 -28.02
C LYS A 6 6.54 14.83 -26.87
N LYS A 7 5.25 14.76 -27.20
CA LYS A 7 4.21 14.13 -26.38
C LYS A 7 4.63 12.68 -26.11
N ARG A 8 5.11 12.37 -24.91
CA ARG A 8 5.23 10.99 -24.44
C ARG A 8 3.82 10.48 -24.14
N LYS A 9 3.35 9.55 -24.97
CA LYS A 9 2.15 8.73 -24.74
C LYS A 9 2.36 7.98 -23.42
N ALA A 10 1.49 8.21 -22.44
CA ALA A 10 1.35 7.34 -21.28
C ALA A 10 0.96 5.93 -21.78
N THR A 11 1.79 4.94 -21.47
CA THR A 11 1.51 3.52 -21.66
C THR A 11 0.47 3.07 -20.64
N LYS A 12 -0.41 2.17 -21.09
CA LYS A 12 -1.77 1.97 -20.59
C LYS A 12 -1.87 0.96 -19.43
N ASP A 13 -0.78 0.72 -18.69
CA ASP A 13 -0.59 -0.53 -17.93
C ASP A 13 -0.47 -0.36 -16.41
N GLU A 14 -0.75 0.82 -15.85
CA GLU A 14 -0.42 1.07 -14.45
C GLU A 14 -1.61 1.64 -13.66
N GLY A 15 -2.31 0.76 -12.97
CA GLY A 15 -3.24 1.11 -11.91
C GLY A 15 -3.37 -0.08 -10.99
N GLU A 16 -2.84 0.01 -9.77
CA GLU A 16 -3.15 -0.91 -8.69
C GLU A 16 -4.69 -0.99 -8.60
N LYS A 17 -5.28 -2.09 -9.09
CA LYS A 17 -6.73 -2.22 -9.19
C LYS A 17 -7.31 -2.52 -7.82
N TRP A 18 -7.68 -1.46 -7.12
CA TRP A 18 -8.50 -1.46 -5.91
C TRP A 18 -9.77 -2.28 -6.12
N LYS A 19 -9.87 -3.45 -5.48
CA LYS A 19 -11.09 -4.24 -5.40
C LYS A 19 -11.45 -4.46 -3.93
N CYS A 20 -12.41 -3.69 -3.43
CA CYS A 20 -13.16 -4.07 -2.23
C CYS A 20 -14.24 -5.08 -2.63
N VAL A 21 -14.41 -6.15 -1.86
CA VAL A 21 -15.46 -7.15 -2.07
C VAL A 21 -16.14 -7.38 -0.73
N ASN A 22 -17.47 -7.58 -0.71
CA ASN A 22 -18.15 -8.06 0.50
C ASN A 22 -18.28 -9.57 0.47
N ARG A 23 -18.33 -10.07 1.70
CA ARG A 23 -19.01 -11.27 2.16
C ARG A 23 -20.19 -11.70 1.26
N LYS A 24 -19.97 -12.80 0.54
CA LYS A 24 -20.91 -13.72 -0.14
C LYS A 24 -21.90 -13.15 -1.19
N GLY A 25 -21.75 -13.62 -2.43
CA GLY A 25 -22.85 -13.77 -3.40
C GLY A 25 -23.10 -12.59 -4.32
N SER A 26 -22.32 -12.49 -5.42
CA SER A 26 -22.67 -11.82 -6.69
C SER A 26 -23.01 -10.31 -6.73
N ALA A 27 -23.16 -9.61 -5.61
CA ALA A 27 -23.37 -8.17 -5.60
C ALA A 27 -22.05 -7.42 -5.41
N GLN A 28 -21.69 -6.55 -6.35
CA GLN A 28 -20.64 -5.55 -6.17
C GLN A 28 -20.98 -4.68 -4.96
N LEU A 29 -19.96 -4.27 -4.21
CA LEU A 29 -20.17 -3.34 -3.10
C LEU A 29 -19.97 -1.90 -3.47
N PRO A 30 -20.64 -0.99 -2.74
CA PRO A 30 -20.19 0.37 -2.67
C PRO A 30 -18.75 0.44 -2.17
N VAL A 31 -17.92 1.19 -2.89
CA VAL A 31 -16.53 1.45 -2.54
C VAL A 31 -16.26 2.94 -2.60
N ILE A 32 -15.55 3.46 -1.62
CA ILE A 32 -15.00 4.81 -1.66
C ILE A 32 -13.50 4.69 -1.86
N ILE A 33 -13.00 5.31 -2.93
CA ILE A 33 -11.57 5.51 -3.18
C ILE A 33 -11.23 6.87 -2.57
N ALA A 34 -10.36 6.86 -1.57
CA ALA A 34 -9.85 8.07 -0.92
C ALA A 34 -8.35 8.19 -1.22
N ASP A 35 -7.98 9.21 -1.99
CA ASP A 35 -6.60 9.43 -2.43
C ASP A 35 -6.36 10.93 -2.66
N ASN A 36 -5.10 11.36 -2.74
CA ASN A 36 -4.73 12.73 -3.06
C ASN A 36 -4.47 12.92 -4.57
N ASP A 37 -4.45 11.84 -5.35
CA ASP A 37 -4.38 11.89 -6.81
C ASP A 37 -5.75 12.22 -7.42
N THR A 38 -5.93 13.52 -7.66
CA THR A 38 -7.14 14.09 -8.27
C THR A 38 -7.31 13.78 -9.76
N GLU A 39 -6.32 13.18 -10.42
CA GLU A 39 -6.41 12.75 -11.82
C GLU A 39 -6.78 11.27 -11.93
N LEU A 40 -6.03 10.40 -11.25
CA LEU A 40 -6.19 8.95 -11.33
C LEU A 40 -7.40 8.46 -10.51
N GLY A 41 -7.61 9.01 -9.31
CA GLY A 41 -8.68 8.59 -8.40
C GLY A 41 -10.08 8.63 -9.04
N PRO A 42 -10.51 9.75 -9.66
CA PRO A 42 -11.78 9.82 -10.38
C PRO A 42 -11.87 8.88 -11.58
N GLN A 43 -10.76 8.62 -12.28
CA GLN A 43 -10.72 7.68 -13.40
C GLN A 43 -10.99 6.26 -12.93
N VAL A 44 -10.31 5.82 -11.87
CA VAL A 44 -10.51 4.49 -11.28
C VAL A 44 -11.94 4.34 -10.77
N ALA A 45 -12.50 5.34 -10.09
CA ALA A 45 -13.90 5.31 -9.64
C ALA A 45 -14.87 5.12 -10.82
N LYS A 46 -14.64 5.82 -11.94
CA LYS A 46 -15.44 5.66 -13.15
C LYS A 46 -15.31 4.26 -13.77
N GLU A 47 -14.12 3.68 -13.77
CA GLU A 47 -13.88 2.33 -14.31
C GLU A 47 -14.50 1.22 -13.46
N LEU A 48 -14.52 1.38 -12.13
CA LEU A 48 -15.16 0.43 -11.21
C LEU A 48 -16.70 0.46 -11.28
N GLY A 49 -17.27 1.55 -11.79
CA GLY A 49 -18.70 1.65 -12.08
C GLY A 49 -19.50 2.38 -11.00
N PRO A 50 -20.84 2.30 -11.03
CA PRO A 50 -21.74 3.20 -10.30
C PRO A 50 -21.71 3.06 -8.78
N LEU A 51 -21.10 1.99 -8.26
CA LEU A 51 -20.93 1.74 -6.83
C LEU A 51 -19.61 2.32 -6.29
N ALA A 52 -18.71 2.75 -7.17
CA ALA A 52 -17.46 3.38 -6.77
C ALA A 52 -17.60 4.90 -6.74
N ARG A 53 -17.03 5.52 -5.70
CA ARG A 53 -16.99 6.97 -5.54
C ARG A 53 -15.59 7.41 -5.15
N TYR A 54 -15.15 8.53 -5.70
CA TYR A 54 -13.89 9.16 -5.31
C TYR A 54 -14.12 10.25 -4.26
N VAL A 55 -13.23 10.35 -3.29
CA VAL A 55 -13.12 11.43 -2.31
C VAL A 55 -11.66 11.89 -2.30
N GLU A 56 -11.43 13.17 -2.58
CA GLU A 56 -10.09 13.75 -2.41
C GLU A 56 -9.71 13.76 -0.94
N TYR A 57 -8.54 13.22 -0.64
CA TYR A 57 -8.12 12.90 0.71
C TYR A 57 -6.59 12.83 0.78
N ASP A 58 -5.99 13.62 1.66
CA ASP A 58 -4.58 13.50 2.06
C ASP A 58 -4.52 12.86 3.46
N VAL A 59 -3.95 11.65 3.53
CA VAL A 59 -3.78 10.87 4.76
C VAL A 59 -3.02 11.62 5.86
N THR A 60 -2.21 12.61 5.49
CA THR A 60 -1.46 13.43 6.43
C THR A 60 -2.30 14.52 7.10
N VAL A 61 -3.47 14.85 6.52
CA VAL A 61 -4.40 15.87 6.98
C VAL A 61 -5.59 15.22 7.69
N GLU A 62 -5.49 15.06 9.01
CA GLU A 62 -6.50 14.37 9.85
C GLU A 62 -7.94 14.85 9.64
N ALA A 63 -8.15 16.14 9.38
CA ALA A 63 -9.49 16.67 9.10
C ALA A 63 -10.11 16.09 7.82
N GLN A 64 -9.30 15.86 6.77
CA GLN A 64 -9.76 15.20 5.56
C GLN A 64 -10.04 13.71 5.82
N VAL A 65 -9.28 13.08 6.72
CA VAL A 65 -9.56 11.71 7.17
C VAL A 65 -10.89 11.59 7.88
N ALA A 66 -11.16 12.49 8.82
CA ALA A 66 -12.43 12.57 9.51
C ALA A 66 -13.59 12.75 8.53
N GLU A 67 -13.41 13.64 7.54
CA GLU A 67 -14.43 13.95 6.55
C GLU A 67 -14.69 12.79 5.59
N ALA A 68 -13.66 12.09 5.12
CA ALA A 68 -13.85 10.90 4.27
C ALA A 68 -14.69 9.83 4.98
N VAL A 69 -14.43 9.57 6.27
CA VAL A 69 -15.27 8.67 7.07
C VAL A 69 -16.69 9.21 7.23
N ASN A 70 -16.87 10.52 7.45
CA ASN A 70 -18.21 11.12 7.52
C ASN A 70 -18.97 10.99 6.21
N VAL A 71 -18.30 11.14 5.06
CA VAL A 71 -18.89 10.94 3.73
C VAL A 71 -19.39 9.51 3.57
N VAL A 72 -18.61 8.50 3.98
CA VAL A 72 -19.06 7.09 3.99
C VAL A 72 -20.33 6.94 4.82
N MET A 73 -20.32 7.46 6.05
CA MET A 73 -21.45 7.37 6.97
C MET A 73 -22.70 8.08 6.44
N ALA A 74 -22.54 9.25 5.82
CA ALA A 74 -23.64 10.03 5.26
C ALA A 74 -24.31 9.33 4.06
N HIS A 75 -23.53 8.62 3.24
CA HIS A 75 -24.04 7.94 2.05
C HIS A 75 -24.58 6.53 2.34
N TYR A 76 -23.92 5.78 3.21
CA TYR A 76 -24.20 4.34 3.39
C TYR A 76 -24.70 3.98 4.79
N GLY A 77 -24.63 4.92 5.76
CA GLY A 77 -25.04 4.70 7.15
C GLY A 77 -24.10 3.82 7.97
N LYS A 78 -23.04 3.26 7.35
CA LYS A 78 -22.08 2.38 7.99
C LYS A 78 -20.75 2.33 7.22
N LEU A 79 -19.69 1.92 7.92
CA LEU A 79 -18.39 1.59 7.37
C LEU A 79 -18.04 0.16 7.81
N ASP A 80 -18.08 -0.80 6.88
CA ASP A 80 -17.79 -2.21 7.18
C ASP A 80 -16.29 -2.52 7.14
N ILE A 81 -15.55 -1.94 6.19
CA ILE A 81 -14.14 -2.25 5.90
C ILE A 81 -13.38 -0.93 5.72
N MET A 82 -12.27 -0.78 6.43
CA MET A 82 -11.26 0.25 6.17
C MET A 82 -9.99 -0.43 5.66
N TYR A 83 -9.49 -0.05 4.49
CA TYR A 83 -8.26 -0.59 3.92
C TYR A 83 -7.18 0.48 3.78
N ASN A 84 -6.26 0.52 4.74
CA ASN A 84 -5.15 1.46 4.81
C ASN A 84 -4.00 0.97 3.93
N ASN A 85 -4.05 1.30 2.66
CA ASN A 85 -3.01 0.93 1.68
C ASN A 85 -2.06 2.08 1.35
N ALA A 86 -2.46 3.32 1.59
CA ALA A 86 -1.67 4.50 1.23
C ALA A 86 -0.26 4.44 1.86
N GLY A 87 0.75 4.63 1.01
CA GLY A 87 2.13 4.62 1.43
C GLY A 87 3.05 5.08 0.32
N ILE A 88 4.22 5.60 0.72
CA ILE A 88 5.28 5.99 -0.20
C ILE A 88 6.59 5.28 0.16
N PRO A 89 7.46 5.02 -0.83
CA PRO A 89 8.83 4.65 -0.55
C PRO A 89 9.62 5.89 -0.10
N SER A 90 10.81 5.65 0.45
CA SER A 90 11.77 6.73 0.69
C SER A 90 12.13 7.43 -0.64
N PRO A 91 12.02 8.77 -0.72
CA PRO A 91 12.51 9.55 -1.84
C PRO A 91 13.96 9.27 -2.26
N SER A 92 14.85 8.95 -1.32
CA SER A 92 16.26 8.63 -1.54
C SER A 92 16.67 7.30 -0.91
N VAL A 93 17.82 6.77 -1.34
CA VAL A 93 18.45 5.60 -0.74
C VAL A 93 19.77 6.07 -0.13
N PRO A 94 19.83 6.34 1.19
CA PRO A 94 21.07 6.80 1.81
C PRO A 94 22.14 5.70 1.74
N PRO A 95 23.42 6.02 1.49
CA PRO A 95 24.51 5.04 1.47
C PRO A 95 24.68 4.27 2.79
N GLY A 96 24.30 4.90 3.91
CA GLY A 96 24.29 4.28 5.23
C GLY A 96 23.48 5.09 6.25
N ILE A 97 23.41 4.60 7.48
CA ILE A 97 22.63 5.21 8.56
C ILE A 97 23.08 6.65 8.90
N VAL A 98 24.36 6.97 8.68
CA VAL A 98 24.92 8.30 8.95
C VAL A 98 24.48 9.36 7.94
N ASP A 99 24.02 8.93 6.76
CA ASP A 99 23.58 9.79 5.66
C ASP A 99 22.04 9.92 5.60
N LEU A 100 21.33 9.34 6.56
CA LEU A 100 19.87 9.36 6.61
C LEU A 100 19.35 10.78 6.87
N ASP A 101 18.56 11.32 5.94
CA ASP A 101 17.83 12.57 6.16
C ASP A 101 16.61 12.33 7.06
N LEU A 102 16.65 12.89 8.27
CA LEU A 102 15.56 12.76 9.22
C LEU A 102 14.27 13.46 8.76
N ASN A 103 14.35 14.51 7.94
CA ASN A 103 13.14 15.14 7.39
C ASN A 103 12.44 14.23 6.38
N GLU A 104 13.24 13.51 5.59
CA GLU A 104 12.71 12.52 4.64
C GLU A 104 12.08 11.35 5.40
N LEU A 105 12.75 10.84 6.44
CA LEU A 105 12.18 9.83 7.33
C LEU A 105 10.87 10.31 7.96
N ASP A 106 10.85 11.50 8.53
CA ASP A 106 9.67 12.08 9.16
C ASP A 106 8.51 12.22 8.16
N PHE A 107 8.80 12.60 6.92
CA PHE A 107 7.79 12.68 5.86
C PHE A 107 7.21 11.31 5.50
N VAL A 108 8.05 10.29 5.31
CA VAL A 108 7.61 8.91 5.07
C VAL A 108 6.80 8.38 6.24
N MET A 109 7.23 8.64 7.49
CA MET A 109 6.52 8.22 8.69
C MET A 109 5.20 8.97 8.87
N LYS A 110 5.13 10.24 8.45
CA LYS A 110 3.90 11.05 8.46
C LYS A 110 2.81 10.43 7.56
N ILE A 111 3.18 9.92 6.40
CA ILE A 111 2.26 9.25 5.47
C ILE A 111 2.00 7.81 5.93
N ASN A 112 3.05 6.97 5.99
CA ASN A 112 2.92 5.52 6.12
C ASN A 112 2.50 5.05 7.52
N LYS A 113 2.75 5.85 8.58
CA LYS A 113 2.42 5.48 9.96
C LYS A 113 1.42 6.42 10.60
N ARG A 114 1.71 7.73 10.66
CA ARG A 114 0.79 8.68 11.28
C ARG A 114 -0.54 8.75 10.52
N GLY A 115 -0.49 8.77 9.19
CA GLY A 115 -1.69 8.75 8.35
C GLY A 115 -2.55 7.51 8.59
N MET A 116 -1.95 6.32 8.53
CA MET A 116 -2.61 5.06 8.88
C MET A 116 -3.24 5.08 10.28
N ILE A 117 -2.55 5.63 11.28
CA ILE A 117 -3.11 5.76 12.63
C ILE A 117 -4.34 6.69 12.65
N ALA A 118 -4.33 7.78 11.87
CA ALA A 118 -5.49 8.66 11.73
C ALA A 118 -6.67 7.92 11.10
N ASP A 119 -6.43 7.13 10.06
CA ASP A 119 -7.45 6.28 9.44
C ASP A 119 -8.07 5.29 10.43
N ILE A 120 -7.22 4.54 11.16
CA ILE A 120 -7.66 3.60 12.19
C ILE A 120 -8.51 4.33 13.24
N LYS A 121 -8.06 5.51 13.71
CA LYS A 121 -8.78 6.32 14.69
C LYS A 121 -10.18 6.69 14.21
N HIS A 122 -10.30 7.20 12.98
CA HIS A 122 -11.59 7.67 12.47
C HIS A 122 -12.51 6.52 12.03
N ALA A 123 -11.98 5.43 11.50
CA ALA A 123 -12.75 4.21 11.22
C ALA A 123 -13.26 3.56 12.52
N ALA A 124 -12.38 3.38 13.52
CA ALA A 124 -12.76 2.81 14.82
C ALA A 124 -13.86 3.64 15.50
N ARG A 125 -13.80 4.98 15.42
CA ARG A 125 -14.83 5.89 15.96
C ARG A 125 -16.26 5.52 15.52
N VAL A 126 -16.45 5.10 14.26
CA VAL A 126 -17.78 4.74 13.73
C VAL A 126 -18.07 3.24 13.83
N MET A 127 -17.05 2.39 13.70
CA MET A 127 -17.19 0.93 13.79
C MET A 127 -17.52 0.46 15.22
N ILE A 128 -16.91 1.07 16.25
CA ILE A 128 -17.15 0.72 17.66
C ILE A 128 -18.63 0.87 18.04
N LEU A 129 -19.33 1.87 17.47
CA LEU A 129 -20.75 2.12 17.76
C LEU A 129 -21.67 1.01 17.26
N VAL A 130 -21.27 0.31 16.19
CA VAL A 130 -22.02 -0.80 15.59
C VAL A 130 -21.53 -2.15 16.11
N GLY A 131 -20.30 -2.20 16.64
CA GLY A 131 -19.65 -3.43 17.13
C GLY A 131 -19.20 -4.37 16.01
N LEU A 132 -19.13 -3.87 14.77
CA LEU A 132 -18.72 -4.62 13.59
C LEU A 132 -17.80 -3.76 12.72
N GLY A 133 -16.77 -4.38 12.15
CA GLY A 133 -15.86 -3.74 11.22
C GLY A 133 -14.60 -4.57 11.00
N SER A 134 -13.93 -4.34 9.88
CA SER A 134 -12.60 -4.89 9.59
C SER A 134 -11.67 -3.75 9.20
N ILE A 135 -10.53 -3.63 9.89
CA ILE A 135 -9.50 -2.66 9.58
C ILE A 135 -8.29 -3.43 9.08
N LEU A 136 -7.90 -3.15 7.85
CA LEU A 136 -6.81 -3.81 7.15
C LEU A 136 -5.73 -2.78 6.88
N CYS A 137 -4.47 -3.11 7.15
CA CYS A 137 -3.36 -2.24 6.83
C CYS A 137 -2.37 -2.95 5.91
N THR A 138 -1.95 -2.28 4.85
CA THR A 138 -0.84 -2.78 4.02
C THR A 138 0.47 -2.38 4.68
N SER A 139 1.41 -3.30 4.68
CA SER A 139 2.78 -3.13 5.12
C SER A 139 3.71 -3.74 4.09
N SER A 140 4.98 -3.33 4.13
CA SER A 140 6.04 -4.04 3.42
C SER A 140 6.73 -5.00 4.40
N ILE A 141 7.42 -6.00 3.86
CA ILE A 141 8.32 -6.90 4.59
C ILE A 141 9.34 -6.19 5.51
N SER A 142 9.56 -4.88 5.31
CA SER A 142 10.44 -4.04 6.13
C SER A 142 9.73 -3.34 7.31
N GLY A 143 8.45 -3.60 7.59
CA GLY A 143 7.76 -2.99 8.73
C GLY A 143 6.55 -3.77 9.25
N ASP A 144 6.31 -3.70 10.55
CA ASP A 144 5.18 -4.37 11.23
C ASP A 144 3.88 -3.53 11.22
N PRO A 145 2.67 -4.13 11.40
CA PRO A 145 2.13 -5.23 10.60
C PRO A 145 0.63 -5.07 10.22
N CYS A 146 0.18 -5.82 9.20
CA CYS A 146 -1.19 -6.37 9.05
C CYS A 146 -1.21 -7.31 7.83
N ILE A 147 -0.80 -6.79 6.65
CA ILE A 147 -0.62 -7.56 5.41
C ILE A 147 0.75 -7.18 4.83
N SER A 148 1.69 -8.11 4.75
CA SER A 148 3.00 -7.90 4.12
C SER A 148 2.98 -8.53 2.73
N LEU A 149 2.82 -7.69 1.70
CA LEU A 149 2.71 -8.14 0.31
C LEU A 149 4.09 -8.34 -0.32
N ALA A 150 4.21 -9.33 -1.21
CA ALA A 150 5.31 -9.40 -2.15
C ALA A 150 5.33 -8.14 -3.01
N PRO A 151 6.52 -7.66 -3.40
CA PRO A 151 6.61 -6.67 -4.45
C PRO A 151 6.02 -7.23 -5.75
N ILE A 152 5.09 -6.48 -6.33
CA ILE A 152 4.57 -6.65 -7.69
C ILE A 152 5.17 -5.56 -8.58
N PRO A 153 5.38 -5.78 -9.88
CA PRO A 153 6.05 -4.82 -10.77
C PRO A 153 5.14 -3.62 -11.13
N THR A 154 4.71 -2.85 -10.13
CA THR A 154 4.00 -1.58 -10.27
C THR A 154 5.02 -0.44 -10.47
N PRO A 155 4.63 0.71 -11.05
CA PRO A 155 5.57 1.82 -11.25
C PRO A 155 6.27 2.27 -9.98
N MET A 156 5.59 2.24 -8.82
CA MET A 156 6.20 2.55 -7.53
C MET A 156 7.33 1.58 -7.20
N VAL A 157 7.08 0.27 -7.29
CA VAL A 157 8.08 -0.77 -7.02
C VAL A 157 9.22 -0.71 -8.03
N LEU A 158 8.92 -0.57 -9.32
CA LEU A 158 9.93 -0.49 -10.37
C LEU A 158 10.83 0.75 -10.21
N ALA A 159 10.24 1.89 -9.86
CA ALA A 159 11.00 3.11 -9.57
C ALA A 159 11.89 2.93 -8.33
N GLN A 160 11.38 2.28 -7.28
CA GLN A 160 12.15 2.02 -6.07
C GLN A 160 13.31 1.05 -6.31
N ILE A 161 13.08 -0.10 -6.95
CA ILE A 161 14.12 -1.07 -7.29
C ILE A 161 15.14 -0.44 -8.27
N GLY A 162 14.68 0.40 -9.21
CA GLY A 162 15.56 1.14 -10.11
C GLY A 162 16.52 2.10 -9.40
N LYS A 163 16.14 2.66 -8.24
CA LYS A 163 17.05 3.47 -7.40
C LYS A 163 18.15 2.61 -6.74
N PHE A 164 17.83 1.38 -6.35
CA PHE A 164 18.81 0.45 -5.77
C PHE A 164 19.79 -0.11 -6.80
N TYR A 165 19.35 -0.28 -8.05
CA TYR A 165 20.15 -0.84 -9.14
C TYR A 165 20.23 0.13 -10.32
N PRO A 166 20.92 1.27 -10.17
CA PRO A 166 21.05 2.25 -11.24
C PRO A 166 21.71 1.61 -12.46
N GLY A 167 21.10 1.77 -13.64
CA GLY A 167 21.61 1.28 -14.91
C GLY A 167 20.96 -0.01 -15.43
N LEU A 168 20.12 -0.67 -14.64
CA LEU A 168 19.31 -1.78 -15.15
C LEU A 168 18.15 -1.28 -16.02
N THR A 169 17.82 -2.06 -17.04
CA THR A 169 16.61 -1.88 -17.86
C THR A 169 15.35 -2.20 -17.05
N GLN A 170 14.19 -1.68 -17.47
CA GLN A 170 12.93 -2.01 -16.80
C GLN A 170 12.64 -3.51 -16.83
N GLU A 171 12.97 -4.20 -17.93
CA GLU A 171 12.80 -5.64 -18.06
C GLU A 171 13.65 -6.41 -17.04
N GLN A 172 14.89 -5.97 -16.79
CA GLN A 172 15.74 -6.55 -15.76
C GLN A 172 15.20 -6.31 -14.36
N ILE A 173 14.69 -5.10 -14.08
CA ILE A 173 14.06 -4.76 -12.81
C ILE A 173 12.81 -5.62 -12.58
N VAL A 174 11.95 -5.79 -13.59
CA VAL A 174 10.79 -6.70 -13.54
C VAL A 174 11.23 -8.14 -13.27
N GLY A 175 12.33 -8.59 -13.89
CA GLY A 175 12.94 -9.90 -13.62
C GLY A 175 13.38 -10.07 -12.16
N ILE A 176 14.00 -9.04 -11.57
CA ILE A 176 14.36 -9.04 -10.14
C ILE A 176 13.12 -9.13 -9.27
N VAL A 177 12.09 -8.31 -9.56
CA VAL A 177 10.84 -8.27 -8.78
C VAL A 177 10.15 -9.64 -8.80
N ASN A 178 10.00 -10.23 -9.98
CA ASN A 178 9.39 -11.56 -10.12
C ASN A 178 10.23 -12.67 -9.48
N GLY A 179 11.56 -12.47 -9.36
CA GLY A 179 12.48 -13.41 -8.72
C GLY A 179 12.53 -13.31 -7.19
N PHE A 180 11.75 -12.43 -6.55
CA PHE A 180 11.73 -12.36 -5.09
C PHE A 180 11.06 -13.60 -4.47
N GLY A 181 9.97 -14.12 -5.02
CA GLY A 181 9.34 -15.34 -4.50
C GLY A 181 10.25 -16.58 -4.62
N GLU A 182 10.02 -17.57 -3.77
CA GLU A 182 10.67 -18.89 -3.82
C GLU A 182 9.80 -19.97 -4.44
N LEU A 183 8.50 -19.69 -4.59
CA LEU A 183 7.55 -20.64 -5.19
C LEU A 183 7.87 -20.84 -6.67
N GLU A 184 8.40 -22.00 -7.01
CA GLU A 184 8.76 -22.35 -8.39
C GLU A 184 7.55 -22.23 -9.32
N GLY A 185 7.73 -21.51 -10.43
CA GLY A 185 6.70 -21.29 -11.44
C GLY A 185 5.60 -20.30 -11.05
N ALA A 186 5.67 -19.68 -9.87
CA ALA A 186 4.73 -18.66 -9.43
C ALA A 186 5.40 -17.29 -9.28
N LYS A 187 4.67 -16.24 -9.64
CA LYS A 187 5.01 -14.84 -9.34
C LYS A 187 3.81 -14.21 -8.65
N CYS A 188 4.05 -13.20 -7.83
CA CYS A 188 2.94 -12.42 -7.30
C CYS A 188 2.29 -11.63 -8.45
N GLU A 189 1.00 -11.81 -8.67
CA GLU A 189 0.21 -10.99 -9.59
C GLU A 189 -0.65 -10.01 -8.79
N ASP A 190 -1.13 -8.93 -9.42
CA ASP A 190 -1.99 -7.93 -8.77
C ASP A 190 -3.20 -8.57 -8.07
N ILE A 191 -3.74 -9.65 -8.67
CA ILE A 191 -4.87 -10.37 -8.11
C ILE A 191 -4.50 -11.11 -6.81
N ASP A 192 -3.27 -11.58 -6.67
CA ASP A 192 -2.82 -12.28 -5.46
C ASP A 192 -2.62 -11.30 -4.31
N ALA A 193 -2.05 -10.13 -4.61
CA ALA A 193 -1.98 -9.02 -3.67
C ALA A 193 -3.37 -8.58 -3.17
N ALA A 194 -4.40 -8.62 -4.04
CA ALA A 194 -5.77 -8.26 -3.69
C ALA A 194 -6.56 -9.38 -2.95
N LYS A 195 -6.22 -10.66 -3.15
CA LYS A 195 -6.93 -11.80 -2.52
C LYS A 195 -6.78 -11.82 -1.00
N ALA A 196 -5.63 -11.42 -0.47
CA ALA A 196 -5.37 -11.41 0.97
C ALA A 196 -6.25 -10.40 1.75
N PRO A 197 -6.26 -9.09 1.41
CA PRO A 197 -7.17 -8.14 2.06
C PRO A 197 -8.64 -8.52 1.83
N LEU A 198 -8.97 -9.06 0.66
CA LEU A 198 -10.29 -9.61 0.38
C LEU A 198 -10.69 -10.72 1.37
N TYR A 199 -9.85 -11.71 1.58
CA TYR A 199 -10.10 -12.77 2.55
C TYR A 199 -10.28 -12.21 3.96
N LEU A 200 -9.40 -11.30 4.40
CA LEU A 200 -9.46 -10.68 5.74
C LEU A 200 -10.67 -9.74 5.94
N ALA A 201 -11.22 -9.17 4.86
CA ALA A 201 -12.49 -8.46 4.88
C ALA A 201 -13.71 -9.40 4.98
N SER A 202 -13.54 -10.68 4.61
CA SER A 202 -14.64 -11.65 4.49
C SER A 202 -15.08 -12.28 5.83
N ASP A 203 -16.23 -12.98 5.83
CA ASP A 203 -16.87 -13.65 6.99
C ASP A 203 -16.04 -14.83 7.45
N GLU A 204 -15.23 -15.34 6.53
CA GLU A 204 -14.35 -16.47 6.73
C GLU A 204 -13.20 -16.10 7.67
N ALA A 205 -12.81 -14.82 7.71
CA ALA A 205 -11.79 -14.28 8.61
C ALA A 205 -12.36 -13.71 9.92
N LYS A 206 -13.65 -13.94 10.27
CA LYS A 206 -14.30 -13.32 11.44
C LYS A 206 -13.63 -13.57 12.80
N PHE A 207 -12.79 -14.60 12.90
CA PHE A 207 -12.05 -14.96 14.12
C PHE A 207 -10.53 -14.66 14.00
N ILE A 208 -10.12 -13.98 12.94
CA ILE A 208 -8.74 -13.56 12.69
C ILE A 208 -8.63 -12.08 13.04
N SER A 209 -7.75 -11.74 13.97
CA SER A 209 -7.43 -10.37 14.35
C SER A 209 -6.00 -10.30 14.89
N GLY A 210 -5.34 -9.15 14.75
CA GLY A 210 -3.98 -8.92 15.27
C GLY A 210 -2.87 -9.74 14.58
N LEU A 211 -3.14 -10.29 13.40
CA LEU A 211 -2.17 -11.05 12.60
C LEU A 211 -1.36 -10.13 11.67
N ASN A 212 -0.11 -10.52 11.37
CA ASN A 212 0.59 -10.10 10.16
C ASN A 212 0.51 -11.19 9.08
N LEU A 213 -0.27 -10.99 8.02
CA LEU A 213 -0.42 -11.95 6.93
C LEU A 213 0.64 -11.69 5.85
N ILE A 214 1.58 -12.62 5.72
CA ILE A 214 2.66 -12.54 4.73
C ILE A 214 2.19 -13.18 3.41
N VAL A 215 2.34 -12.45 2.30
CA VAL A 215 1.95 -12.86 0.94
C VAL A 215 3.11 -12.61 -0.01
N ASP A 216 4.23 -13.30 0.20
CA ASP A 216 5.51 -12.97 -0.45
C ASP A 216 6.17 -14.14 -1.21
N GLY A 217 5.43 -15.22 -1.41
CA GLY A 217 5.96 -16.43 -2.04
C GLY A 217 7.09 -17.09 -1.24
N GLY A 218 7.15 -16.90 0.08
CA GLY A 218 8.18 -17.48 0.95
C GLY A 218 9.46 -16.66 1.04
N PHE A 219 9.51 -15.47 0.43
CA PHE A 219 10.70 -14.60 0.42
C PHE A 219 11.27 -14.39 1.84
N THR A 220 10.46 -13.94 2.78
CA THR A 220 10.86 -13.70 4.18
C THR A 220 11.16 -14.97 4.97
N SER A 221 10.67 -16.12 4.52
CA SER A 221 10.89 -17.41 5.21
C SER A 221 12.19 -18.09 4.82
N PHE A 222 12.68 -17.86 3.59
CA PHE A 222 13.84 -18.56 3.05
C PHE A 222 15.00 -17.64 2.68
N LYS A 223 14.74 -16.38 2.30
CA LYS A 223 15.80 -15.41 1.98
C LYS A 223 16.15 -14.61 3.23
N SER A 224 17.38 -14.77 3.70
CA SER A 224 17.95 -13.84 4.67
C SER A 224 18.37 -12.57 3.95
N LEU A 225 17.63 -11.48 4.15
CA LEU A 225 18.14 -10.15 3.88
C LEU A 225 19.19 -9.85 4.95
N THR A 226 20.45 -10.15 4.65
CA THR A 226 21.55 -9.85 5.58
C THR A 226 21.85 -8.35 5.57
N CYS A 227 21.00 -7.55 6.22
CA CYS A 227 21.31 -6.15 6.48
C CYS A 227 22.41 -6.11 7.55
N HIS A 228 23.66 -5.86 7.14
CA HIS A 228 24.80 -5.80 8.05
C HIS A 228 24.70 -4.56 8.96
N LEU A 229 23.94 -4.65 10.06
CA LEU A 229 24.03 -3.72 11.18
C LEU A 229 25.23 -4.12 12.05
N GLN A 230 26.40 -3.54 11.78
CA GLN A 230 27.50 -3.51 12.76
C GLN A 230 27.47 -2.17 13.50
N ILE A 231 26.73 -2.11 14.61
CA ILE A 231 26.96 -1.08 15.64
C ILE A 231 28.08 -1.61 16.54
N LYS A 232 29.33 -1.30 16.22
CA LYS A 232 30.47 -1.49 17.13
C LYS A 232 30.68 -0.20 17.92
N LEU A 233 30.11 -0.13 19.11
CA LEU A 233 30.53 0.86 20.09
C LEU A 233 31.85 0.39 20.69
N PHE A 234 32.96 0.96 20.23
CA PHE A 234 34.26 0.82 20.89
C PHE A 234 34.56 2.15 21.57
N ASN A 235 34.60 2.18 22.89
CA ASN A 235 35.13 3.30 23.65
C ASN A 235 36.59 2.97 24.00
N PRO A 236 37.59 3.63 23.41
CA PRO A 236 39.00 3.37 23.70
C PRO A 236 39.52 4.10 24.94
N SER A 237 38.65 4.41 25.91
CA SER A 237 39.01 5.21 27.08
C SER A 237 39.05 4.37 28.37
N TYR A 238 39.85 3.29 28.42
CA TYR A 238 40.41 2.63 29.62
C TYR A 238 41.61 1.77 29.23
#